data_AF-A0A1G9QQD4-F1
#
_entry.id   AF-A0A1G9QQD4-F1
#
_cell.length_a   1.000
_cell.length_b   1.000
_cell.length_c   1.000
_cell.angle_alpha   90.00
_cell.angle_beta   90.00
_cell.angle_gamma   90.00
#
_symmetry.space_group_name_H-M   'P 1'
#
loop_
_entity.id
_entity.type
_entity.pdbx_description
1 polymer ?
#
loop_
_entity_poly.entity_id
_entity_poly.type
_entity_poly.pdbx_seq_one_letter_code
_entity_poly.pdbx_strand_id
1 'polypeptide(L)'
;MNPVMGALFAVLGFLVLFGTLLHLTVRGVGGWRAVGRGLRRQAALTAAAFTAPVRSQLRFRRRRRLLVQLLGRPDGLRLAERAAAQAAAVDPAVMPYGALLDPAYVGVLVAAAPGVPRPPDPWIVDDDNPRLWWLEHADVAPYLVGQAPLLVTLGADDEHVVLLDVLSGPATVAVQGDSRLARAVVASVGAQLDARLPRGAVTVSEGVHDRHPGPDPAGAVSAAHHWAASWRASGPASDPGSGRVSGPVPGFAVCAAAPPHMPADVRLIAAGTVRGTARLVVAHADGIVDVHGTPLRADAIALPRALASVLRSLPPYARQEGPGSDLTEPPPSAQKPAAPPYAPTQRRATDLTEVLSGGGEGDPRSGGVVPVTADTAPRSGGVVSVPVVGAGFVMDRDLVEPEEPGRPSGVSASAS
;
A
#
# COMPACT_ATOMS: atom_id res chain seq x y z
N MET A 1 41.64 -66.23 8.01
CA MET A 1 40.69 -65.40 7.24
C MET A 1 40.90 -63.96 7.63
N ASN A 2 41.26 -63.08 6.67
CA ASN A 2 41.47 -61.66 6.99
C ASN A 2 40.14 -61.03 7.42
N PRO A 3 40.04 -60.41 8.61
CA PRO A 3 38.81 -59.75 9.06
C PRO A 3 38.32 -58.67 8.08
N VAL A 4 39.24 -58.11 7.30
CA VAL A 4 38.99 -57.17 6.20
C VAL A 4 38.16 -57.80 5.07
N MET A 5 38.40 -59.07 4.71
CA MET A 5 37.63 -59.76 3.67
C MET A 5 36.19 -60.01 4.12
N GLY A 6 35.98 -60.37 5.39
CA GLY A 6 34.64 -60.55 5.96
C GLY A 6 33.82 -59.25 5.96
N ALA A 7 34.46 -58.13 6.33
CA ALA A 7 33.83 -56.82 6.30
C ALA A 7 33.45 -56.40 4.86
N LEU A 8 34.31 -56.66 3.87
CA LEU A 8 34.01 -56.37 2.46
C LEU A 8 32.80 -57.13 1.95
N PHE A 9 32.68 -58.44 2.25
CA PHE A 9 31.51 -59.22 1.84
C PHE A 9 30.23 -58.77 2.54
N ALA A 10 30.30 -58.37 3.82
CA ALA A 10 29.15 -57.82 4.54
C ALA A 10 28.69 -56.48 3.94
N VAL A 11 29.63 -55.58 3.64
CA VAL A 11 29.33 -54.30 2.97
C VAL A 11 28.76 -54.52 1.57
N LEU A 12 29.35 -55.43 0.79
CA LEU A 12 28.89 -55.74 -0.56
C LEU A 12 27.49 -56.37 -0.55
N GLY A 13 27.24 -57.35 0.33
CA GLY A 13 25.94 -57.99 0.49
C GLY A 13 24.86 -56.99 0.92
N PHE A 14 25.20 -56.08 1.85
CA PHE A 14 24.31 -55.01 2.27
C PHE A 14 23.99 -54.03 1.13
N LEU A 15 24.98 -53.63 0.32
CA LEU A 15 24.77 -52.77 -0.84
C LEU A 15 23.85 -53.40 -1.89
N VAL A 16 24.03 -54.69 -2.18
CA VAL A 16 23.18 -55.43 -3.13
C VAL A 16 21.76 -55.53 -2.60
N LEU A 17 21.58 -55.88 -1.32
CA LEU A 17 20.26 -55.94 -0.69
C LEU A 17 19.56 -54.57 -0.73
N PHE A 18 20.27 -53.50 -0.38
CA PHE A 18 19.76 -52.14 -0.40
C PHE A 18 19.35 -51.70 -1.81
N GLY A 19 20.19 -51.95 -2.81
CA GLY A 19 19.88 -51.64 -4.22
C GLY A 19 18.65 -52.39 -4.73
N THR A 20 18.49 -53.66 -4.33
CA THR A 20 17.35 -54.50 -4.73
C THR A 20 16.06 -54.00 -4.09
N LEU A 21 16.08 -53.69 -2.79
CA LEU A 21 14.95 -53.09 -2.09
C LEU A 21 14.56 -51.76 -2.72
N LEU A 22 15.54 -50.88 -2.99
CA LEU A 22 15.31 -49.59 -3.63
C LEU A 22 14.65 -49.77 -5.01
N HIS A 23 15.15 -50.71 -5.81
CA HIS A 23 14.58 -51.02 -7.12
C HIS A 23 13.14 -51.53 -7.04
N LEU A 24 12.84 -52.46 -6.13
CA LEU A 24 11.49 -53.00 -5.93
C LEU A 24 10.51 -51.92 -5.47
N THR A 25 10.94 -51.06 -4.54
CA THR A 25 10.13 -49.95 -4.04
C THR A 25 9.83 -48.95 -5.15
N VAL A 26 10.85 -48.59 -5.95
CA VAL A 26 10.71 -47.72 -7.11
C VAL A 26 9.75 -48.31 -8.14
N ARG A 27 9.81 -49.63 -8.37
CA ARG A 27 8.94 -50.31 -9.33
C ARG A 27 7.48 -50.33 -8.86
N GLY A 28 7.22 -50.50 -7.56
CA GLY A 28 5.87 -50.45 -6.98
C GLY A 28 5.20 -49.06 -7.03
N VAL A 29 5.98 -47.98 -7.05
CA VAL A 29 5.48 -46.59 -7.02
C VAL A 29 5.34 -45.97 -8.43
N GLY A 30 5.51 -46.76 -9.50
CA GLY A 30 5.38 -46.28 -10.89
C GLY A 30 6.67 -45.74 -11.51
N GLY A 31 7.83 -46.17 -10.98
CA GLY A 31 9.16 -45.93 -11.55
C GLY A 31 9.91 -44.72 -10.98
N TRP A 32 11.20 -44.60 -11.34
CA TRP A 32 12.11 -43.56 -10.85
C TRP A 32 11.59 -42.13 -11.09
N ARG A 33 10.78 -41.94 -12.14
CA ARG A 33 10.14 -40.66 -12.45
C ARG A 33 9.12 -40.24 -11.38
N ALA A 34 8.37 -41.17 -10.80
CA ALA A 34 7.39 -40.87 -9.75
C ALA A 34 8.09 -40.50 -8.43
N VAL A 35 9.10 -41.28 -8.03
CA VAL A 35 9.94 -40.99 -6.85
C VAL A 35 10.66 -39.65 -7.01
N GLY A 36 11.26 -39.40 -8.18
CA GLY A 36 11.90 -38.11 -8.48
C GLY A 36 10.93 -36.93 -8.44
N ARG A 37 9.69 -37.10 -8.92
CA ARG A 37 8.65 -36.06 -8.79
C ARG A 37 8.27 -35.80 -7.34
N GLY A 38 8.15 -36.84 -6.51
CA GLY A 38 7.90 -36.71 -5.07
C GLY A 38 9.02 -35.95 -4.35
N LEU A 39 10.28 -36.34 -4.60
CA LEU A 39 11.44 -35.69 -4.01
C LEU A 39 11.58 -34.24 -4.46
N ARG A 40 11.33 -33.93 -5.74
CA ARG A 40 11.32 -32.54 -6.25
C ARG A 40 10.25 -31.69 -5.56
N ARG A 41 9.06 -32.23 -5.31
CA ARG A 41 8.00 -31.51 -4.58
C ARG A 41 8.42 -31.24 -3.13
N GLN A 42 8.95 -32.23 -2.43
CA GLN A 42 9.43 -32.06 -1.05
C GLN A 42 10.63 -31.11 -0.96
N ALA A 43 11.58 -31.22 -1.89
CA ALA A 43 12.70 -30.29 -2.00
C ALA A 43 12.23 -28.86 -2.33
N ALA A 44 11.23 -28.69 -3.20
CA ALA A 44 10.65 -27.38 -3.51
C ALA A 44 9.93 -26.77 -2.30
N LEU A 45 9.17 -27.54 -1.52
CA LEU A 45 8.53 -27.06 -0.29
C LEU A 45 9.57 -26.67 0.77
N THR A 46 10.61 -27.48 0.92
CA THR A 46 11.72 -27.22 1.85
C THR A 46 12.51 -25.98 1.42
N ALA A 47 12.84 -25.87 0.14
CA ALA A 47 13.48 -24.70 -0.44
C ALA A 47 12.61 -23.45 -0.28
N ALA A 48 11.29 -23.54 -0.48
CA ALA A 48 10.37 -22.44 -0.24
C ALA A 48 10.39 -21.99 1.23
N ALA A 49 10.40 -22.94 2.18
CA ALA A 49 10.48 -22.63 3.61
C ALA A 49 11.79 -21.93 4.00
N PHE A 50 12.93 -22.33 3.41
CA PHE A 50 14.22 -21.69 3.68
C PHE A 50 14.44 -20.38 2.91
N THR A 51 13.84 -20.23 1.73
CA THR A 51 13.99 -19.01 0.91
C THR A 51 13.00 -17.91 1.29
N ALA A 52 11.85 -18.24 1.89
CA ALA A 52 10.86 -17.25 2.30
C ALA A 52 11.40 -16.17 3.27
N PRO A 53 12.18 -16.49 4.33
CA PRO A 53 12.78 -15.48 5.19
C PRO A 53 13.80 -14.58 4.48
N VAL A 54 14.57 -15.15 3.54
CA VAL A 54 15.55 -14.39 2.76
C VAL A 54 14.84 -13.44 1.80
N ARG A 55 13.79 -13.92 1.12
CA ARG A 55 12.97 -13.10 0.21
C ARG A 55 12.26 -11.97 0.96
N SER A 56 11.68 -12.25 2.12
CA SER A 56 11.03 -11.20 2.93
C SER A 56 12.02 -10.14 3.41
N GLN A 57 13.22 -10.55 3.83
CA GLN A 57 14.28 -9.62 4.24
C GLN A 57 14.80 -8.78 3.06
N LEU A 58 14.95 -9.37 1.88
CA LEU A 58 15.33 -8.63 0.67
C LEU A 58 14.23 -7.66 0.25
N ARG A 59 12.95 -8.08 0.28
CA ARG A 59 11.79 -7.22 0.02
C ARG A 59 11.77 -6.03 0.98
N PHE A 60 11.90 -6.29 2.28
CA PHE A 60 12.01 -5.26 3.31
C PHE A 60 13.13 -4.25 3.02
N ARG A 61 14.33 -4.73 2.67
CA ARG A 61 15.46 -3.85 2.36
C ARG A 61 15.22 -3.01 1.10
N ARG A 62 14.64 -3.59 0.05
CA ARG A 62 14.28 -2.87 -1.19
C ARG A 62 13.23 -1.79 -0.92
N ARG A 63 12.13 -2.16 -0.26
CA ARG A 63 11.05 -1.24 0.14
C ARG A 63 11.56 -0.10 1.00
N ARG A 64 12.37 -0.39 2.02
CA ARG A 64 12.97 0.64 2.87
C ARG A 64 13.86 1.60 2.06
N ARG A 65 14.68 1.08 1.15
CA ARG A 65 15.54 1.93 0.30
C ARG A 65 14.69 2.85 -0.58
N LEU A 66 13.66 2.30 -1.24
CA LEU A 66 12.75 3.07 -2.09
C LEU A 66 12.06 4.19 -1.29
N LEU A 67 11.48 3.86 -0.14
CA LEU A 67 10.84 4.83 0.77
C LEU A 67 11.81 5.93 1.20
N VAL A 68 13.01 5.58 1.68
CA VAL A 68 14.00 6.57 2.12
C VAL A 68 14.49 7.42 0.95
N GLN A 69 14.68 6.82 -0.22
CA GLN A 69 15.14 7.53 -1.41
C GLN A 69 14.11 8.55 -1.91
N LEU A 70 12.83 8.16 -2.00
CA LEU A 70 11.80 9.03 -2.58
C LEU A 70 11.24 10.03 -1.57
N LEU A 71 11.05 9.65 -0.32
CA LEU A 71 10.60 10.57 0.74
C LEU A 71 11.73 11.45 1.30
N GLY A 72 12.98 11.00 1.20
CA GLY A 72 14.15 11.77 1.62
C GLY A 72 14.56 12.85 0.60
N ARG A 73 13.99 12.84 -0.61
CA ARG A 73 14.16 13.93 -1.58
C ARG A 73 13.37 15.15 -1.08
N PRO A 74 13.98 16.35 -1.02
CA PRO A 74 13.32 17.56 -0.53
C PRO A 74 11.98 17.85 -1.21
N ASP A 75 11.89 17.53 -2.50
CA ASP A 75 10.73 17.85 -3.33
C ASP A 75 9.85 16.64 -3.66
N GLY A 76 10.22 15.42 -3.26
CA GLY A 76 9.50 14.21 -3.70
C GLY A 76 8.02 14.23 -3.32
N LEU A 77 7.72 14.55 -2.06
CA LEU A 77 6.35 14.64 -1.58
C LEU A 77 5.60 15.85 -2.17
N ARG A 78 6.27 17.01 -2.28
CA ARG A 78 5.69 18.22 -2.90
C ARG A 78 5.35 18.00 -4.37
N LEU A 79 6.15 17.21 -5.08
CA LEU A 79 5.94 16.87 -6.47
C LEU A 79 4.68 16.01 -6.61
N ALA A 80 4.47 15.03 -5.73
CA ALA A 80 3.21 14.26 -5.70
C ALA A 80 1.99 15.14 -5.35
N GLU A 81 2.14 16.09 -4.42
CA GLU A 81 1.06 17.02 -4.06
C GLU A 81 0.69 17.95 -5.21
N ARG A 82 1.69 18.47 -5.94
CA ARG A 82 1.49 19.31 -7.13
C ARG A 82 0.82 18.53 -8.26
N ALA A 83 1.25 17.29 -8.51
CA ALA A 83 0.62 16.43 -9.52
C ALA A 83 -0.86 16.17 -9.16
N ALA A 84 -1.16 15.83 -7.90
CA ALA A 84 -2.53 15.63 -7.47
C ALA A 84 -3.37 16.92 -7.56
N ALA A 85 -2.82 18.07 -7.17
CA ALA A 85 -3.49 19.37 -7.34
C ALA A 85 -3.74 19.69 -8.83
N GLN A 86 -2.78 19.41 -9.71
CA GLN A 86 -2.91 19.57 -11.16
C GLN A 86 -3.97 18.64 -11.75
N ALA A 87 -4.11 17.41 -11.26
CA ALA A 87 -5.18 16.50 -11.66
C ALA A 87 -6.56 17.02 -11.23
N ALA A 88 -6.69 17.55 -10.00
CA ALA A 88 -7.93 18.18 -9.54
C ALA A 88 -8.32 19.42 -10.37
N ALA A 89 -7.34 20.10 -10.96
CA ALA A 89 -7.57 21.27 -11.81
C ALA A 89 -8.08 20.93 -13.21
N VAL A 90 -8.05 19.65 -13.62
CA VAL A 90 -8.54 19.21 -14.95
C VAL A 90 -10.04 19.43 -15.09
N ASP A 91 -10.82 19.02 -14.08
CA ASP A 91 -12.27 19.15 -14.07
C ASP A 91 -12.78 19.16 -12.61
N PRO A 92 -13.77 20.00 -12.23
CA PRO A 92 -14.31 20.03 -10.88
C PRO A 92 -14.91 18.70 -10.38
N ALA A 93 -15.31 17.79 -11.27
CA ALA A 93 -15.80 16.47 -10.93
C ALA A 93 -14.68 15.42 -10.72
N VAL A 94 -13.41 15.81 -10.93
CA VAL A 94 -12.22 14.99 -10.66
C VAL A 94 -11.73 15.25 -9.24
N MET A 95 -11.73 14.22 -8.42
CA MET A 95 -11.25 14.26 -7.05
C MET A 95 -10.09 13.26 -6.86
N PRO A 96 -8.83 13.73 -6.85
CA PRO A 96 -7.70 12.91 -6.45
C PRO A 96 -7.88 12.38 -5.03
N TYR A 97 -7.47 11.14 -4.79
CA TYR A 97 -7.52 10.54 -3.45
C TYR A 97 -6.24 9.82 -3.03
N GLY A 98 -5.31 9.61 -3.96
CA GLY A 98 -4.01 9.01 -3.67
C GLY A 98 -3.01 9.26 -4.79
N ALA A 99 -1.75 8.91 -4.54
CA ALA A 99 -0.69 9.01 -5.52
C ALA A 99 0.31 7.85 -5.39
N LEU A 100 0.94 7.50 -6.51
CA LEU A 100 2.03 6.56 -6.64
C LEU A 100 3.25 7.36 -7.07
N LEU A 101 4.28 7.41 -6.23
CA LEU A 101 5.51 8.15 -6.52
C LEU A 101 6.63 7.16 -6.85
N ASP A 102 7.22 7.29 -8.03
CA ASP A 102 8.42 6.57 -8.43
C ASP A 102 9.56 7.55 -8.78
N PRO A 103 10.74 7.08 -9.23
CA PRO A 103 11.86 7.95 -9.58
C PRO A 103 11.68 8.91 -10.77
N ALA A 104 10.72 8.67 -11.68
CA ALA A 104 10.54 9.37 -12.95
C ALA A 104 9.09 9.87 -13.20
N TYR A 105 8.09 9.17 -12.68
CA TYR A 105 6.67 9.50 -12.83
C TYR A 105 5.97 9.69 -11.48
N VAL A 106 4.81 10.33 -11.56
CA VAL A 106 3.79 10.34 -10.51
C VAL A 106 2.51 9.81 -11.11
N GLY A 107 1.99 8.74 -10.53
CA GLY A 107 0.63 8.28 -10.77
C GLY A 107 -0.31 8.98 -9.79
N VAL A 108 -1.42 9.54 -10.27
CA VAL A 108 -2.47 10.13 -9.44
C VAL A 108 -3.72 9.28 -9.60
N LEU A 109 -4.28 8.83 -8.49
CA LEU A 109 -5.54 8.11 -8.47
C LEU A 109 -6.69 9.09 -8.26
N VAL A 110 -7.60 9.11 -9.23
CA VAL A 110 -8.74 10.02 -9.26
C VAL A 110 -10.07 9.30 -9.13
N ALA A 111 -10.97 9.88 -8.36
CA ALA A 111 -12.39 9.57 -8.38
C ALA A 111 -13.07 10.57 -9.31
N ALA A 112 -13.88 10.09 -10.24
CA ALA A 112 -14.53 10.91 -11.24
C ALA A 112 -15.99 10.46 -11.41
N ALA A 113 -16.89 11.42 -11.60
CA ALA A 113 -18.27 11.13 -11.97
C ALA A 113 -18.33 10.44 -13.35
N PRO A 114 -19.40 9.69 -13.66
CA PRO A 114 -19.61 9.19 -15.02
C PRO A 114 -19.58 10.34 -16.04
N GLY A 115 -18.86 10.15 -17.15
CA GLY A 115 -18.77 11.13 -18.23
C GLY A 115 -17.67 12.19 -18.07
N VAL A 116 -16.83 12.10 -17.04
CA VAL A 116 -15.63 12.95 -16.93
C VAL A 116 -14.70 12.72 -18.12
N PRO A 117 -14.18 13.81 -18.75
CA PRO A 117 -13.32 13.70 -19.92
C PRO A 117 -12.00 13.00 -19.59
N ARG A 118 -11.38 12.39 -20.61
CA ARG A 118 -10.00 11.92 -20.53
C ARG A 118 -9.11 13.12 -20.16
N PRO A 119 -8.10 12.95 -19.27
CA PRO A 119 -7.23 14.06 -18.93
C PRO A 119 -6.50 14.55 -20.19
N PRO A 120 -6.24 15.86 -20.29
CA PRO A 120 -5.52 16.44 -21.42
C PRO A 120 -4.05 16.02 -21.40
N ASP A 121 -3.36 16.21 -22.53
CA ASP A 121 -1.90 16.12 -22.54
C ASP A 121 -1.30 17.06 -21.46
N PRO A 122 -0.21 16.67 -20.78
CA PRO A 122 0.62 15.48 -21.02
C PRO A 122 0.25 14.26 -20.15
N TRP A 123 -0.96 14.20 -19.59
CA TRP A 123 -1.37 13.07 -18.76
C TRP A 123 -1.49 11.78 -19.56
N ILE A 124 -0.91 10.71 -19.02
CA ILE A 124 -1.02 9.36 -19.57
C ILE A 124 -2.00 8.57 -18.72
N VAL A 125 -3.10 8.11 -19.30
CA VAL A 125 -4.06 7.23 -18.59
C VAL A 125 -3.52 5.81 -18.61
N ASP A 126 -3.49 5.17 -17.45
CA ASP A 126 -3.10 3.77 -17.33
C ASP A 126 -4.10 2.84 -18.03
N ASP A 127 -3.58 1.90 -18.84
CA ASP A 127 -4.39 1.01 -19.67
C ASP A 127 -5.21 0.01 -18.83
N ASP A 128 -4.66 -0.45 -17.71
CA ASP A 128 -5.32 -1.42 -16.82
C ASP A 128 -6.26 -0.74 -15.83
N ASN A 129 -6.01 0.55 -15.55
CA ASN A 129 -6.80 1.32 -14.60
C ASN A 129 -7.06 2.76 -15.07
N PRO A 130 -8.22 3.06 -15.69
CA PRO A 130 -8.52 4.38 -16.22
C PRO A 130 -8.62 5.51 -15.17
N ARG A 131 -8.61 5.15 -13.88
CA ARG A 131 -8.59 6.09 -12.75
C ARG A 131 -7.18 6.47 -12.30
N LEU A 132 -6.15 5.84 -12.86
CA LEU A 132 -4.75 6.11 -12.58
C LEU A 132 -4.18 6.93 -13.74
N TRP A 133 -3.79 8.18 -13.44
CA TRP A 133 -3.23 9.10 -14.41
C TRP A 133 -1.77 9.35 -14.09
N TRP A 134 -0.89 9.05 -15.03
CA TRP A 134 0.55 9.22 -14.92
C TRP A 134 0.99 10.56 -15.50
N LEU A 135 1.99 11.14 -14.87
CA LEU A 135 2.64 12.39 -15.28
C LEU A 135 4.15 12.28 -15.05
N GLU A 136 4.96 12.69 -16.02
CA GLU A 136 6.40 12.78 -15.84
C GLU A 136 6.75 13.87 -14.82
N HIS A 137 7.81 13.65 -14.02
CA HIS A 137 8.24 14.64 -13.04
C HIS A 137 8.53 16.01 -13.64
N ALA A 138 9.00 16.04 -14.89
CA ALA A 138 9.31 17.27 -15.62
C ALA A 138 8.05 18.07 -16.01
N ASP A 139 6.90 17.40 -16.14
CA ASP A 139 5.62 17.99 -16.56
C ASP A 139 4.73 18.38 -15.37
N VAL A 140 5.14 18.05 -14.15
CA VAL A 140 4.47 18.51 -12.93
C VAL A 140 4.68 20.02 -12.79
N ALA A 141 3.58 20.77 -12.75
CA ALA A 141 3.61 22.22 -12.60
C ALA A 141 4.47 22.66 -11.40
N PRO A 142 5.27 23.74 -11.51
CA PRO A 142 6.18 24.17 -10.44
C PRO A 142 5.46 24.65 -9.18
N TYR A 143 4.19 25.06 -9.30
CA TYR A 143 3.35 25.58 -8.24
C TYR A 143 2.10 24.71 -8.01
N LEU A 144 1.50 24.85 -6.84
CA LEU A 144 0.23 24.22 -6.50
C LEU A 144 -0.93 24.95 -7.20
N VAL A 145 -1.83 24.19 -7.81
CA VAL A 145 -3.06 24.71 -8.41
C VAL A 145 -4.24 24.33 -7.51
N GLY A 146 -4.87 25.32 -6.87
CA GLY A 146 -5.99 25.08 -5.97
C GLY A 146 -5.57 24.61 -4.57
N GLN A 147 -6.44 23.82 -3.93
CA GLN A 147 -6.19 23.30 -2.58
C GLN A 147 -5.13 22.20 -2.62
N ALA A 148 -4.10 22.34 -1.79
CA ALA A 148 -3.08 21.32 -1.64
C ALA A 148 -3.70 20.03 -1.04
N PRO A 149 -3.47 18.85 -1.64
CA PRO A 149 -3.80 17.59 -0.98
C PRO A 149 -2.82 17.36 0.18
N LEU A 150 -3.26 16.67 1.24
CA LEU A 150 -2.39 16.30 2.36
C LEU A 150 -2.03 14.83 2.23
N LEU A 151 -0.96 14.57 1.49
CA LEU A 151 -0.52 13.21 1.22
C LEU A 151 0.25 12.62 2.43
N VAL A 152 -0.13 11.41 2.82
CA VAL A 152 0.59 10.58 3.80
C VAL A 152 0.99 9.26 3.16
N THR A 153 2.16 8.76 3.50
CA THR A 153 2.67 7.47 2.99
C THR A 153 2.05 6.30 3.74
N LEU A 154 1.51 5.33 2.99
CA LEU A 154 0.99 4.07 3.51
C LEU A 154 2.01 2.92 3.43
N GLY A 155 2.98 3.01 2.52
CA GLY A 155 4.00 1.99 2.31
C GLY A 155 4.61 2.12 0.92
N ALA A 156 5.13 1.02 0.41
CA ALA A 156 5.60 0.94 -0.97
C ALA A 156 5.21 -0.39 -1.63
N ASP A 157 5.03 -0.38 -2.94
CA ASP A 157 5.02 -1.57 -3.78
C ASP A 157 6.40 -1.77 -4.44
N ASP A 158 6.49 -2.62 -5.47
CA ASP A 158 7.75 -2.95 -6.16
C ASP A 158 8.46 -1.75 -6.77
N GLU A 159 7.71 -0.73 -7.12
CA GLU A 159 8.21 0.38 -7.95
C GLU A 159 7.85 1.74 -7.35
N HIS A 160 6.77 1.82 -6.57
CA HIS A 160 6.17 3.06 -6.13
C HIS A 160 6.10 3.17 -4.61
N VAL A 161 6.23 4.41 -4.12
CA VAL A 161 5.76 4.82 -2.80
C VAL A 161 4.28 5.17 -2.90
N VAL A 162 3.47 4.55 -2.06
CA VAL A 162 2.02 4.67 -2.10
C VAL A 162 1.55 5.70 -1.09
N LEU A 163 0.89 6.73 -1.59
CA LEU A 163 0.45 7.91 -0.85
C LEU A 163 -1.08 7.99 -0.84
N LEU A 164 -1.65 8.38 0.29
CA LEU A 164 -3.07 8.61 0.49
C LEU A 164 -3.31 10.08 0.82
N ASP A 165 -4.26 10.73 0.14
CA ASP A 165 -4.71 12.06 0.55
C ASP A 165 -5.71 11.94 1.70
N VAL A 166 -5.33 12.36 2.90
CA VAL A 166 -6.20 12.31 4.09
C VAL A 166 -7.23 13.45 4.14
N LEU A 167 -7.14 14.42 3.21
CA LEU A 167 -8.17 15.46 3.06
C LEU A 167 -9.28 15.05 2.10
N SER A 168 -8.99 14.24 1.07
CA SER A 168 -10.02 13.67 0.20
C SER A 168 -10.96 12.71 0.95
N GLY A 169 -12.24 12.73 0.60
CA GLY A 169 -13.22 11.77 1.09
C GLY A 169 -13.62 11.98 2.57
N PRO A 170 -14.01 10.89 3.27
CA PRO A 170 -14.51 10.98 4.64
C PRO A 170 -13.50 11.57 5.63
N ALA A 171 -13.99 12.29 6.65
CA ALA A 171 -13.15 12.87 7.70
C ALA A 171 -12.47 11.81 8.59
N THR A 172 -12.93 10.56 8.55
CA THR A 172 -12.33 9.45 9.31
C THR A 172 -11.60 8.48 8.38
N VAL A 173 -10.39 8.08 8.77
CA VAL A 173 -9.67 6.93 8.24
C VAL A 173 -9.58 5.86 9.33
N ALA A 174 -10.14 4.69 9.06
CA ALA A 174 -10.13 3.53 9.96
C ALA A 174 -9.11 2.50 9.45
N VAL A 175 -8.16 2.10 10.29
CA VAL A 175 -7.17 1.06 9.96
C VAL A 175 -7.51 -0.23 10.70
N GLN A 176 -7.98 -1.26 9.98
CA GLN A 176 -8.47 -2.52 10.54
C GLN A 176 -7.59 -3.71 10.15
N GLY A 177 -7.87 -4.90 10.69
CA GLY A 177 -7.15 -6.14 10.36
C GLY A 177 -6.11 -6.52 11.41
N ASP A 178 -4.88 -6.85 10.99
CA ASP A 178 -3.79 -7.20 11.90
C ASP A 178 -3.50 -6.04 12.86
N SER A 179 -3.76 -6.26 14.14
CA SER A 179 -3.69 -5.20 15.17
C SER A 179 -2.31 -4.57 15.30
N ARG A 180 -1.23 -5.33 15.07
CA ARG A 180 0.15 -4.83 15.19
C ARG A 180 0.47 -3.91 14.01
N LEU A 181 0.19 -4.36 12.79
CA LEU A 181 0.40 -3.56 11.59
C LEU A 181 -0.52 -2.34 11.56
N ALA A 182 -1.80 -2.49 11.92
CA ALA A 182 -2.75 -1.39 11.98
C ALA A 182 -2.28 -0.26 12.91
N ARG A 183 -1.82 -0.60 14.13
CA ARG A 183 -1.22 0.39 15.05
C ARG A 183 0.03 1.04 14.48
N ALA A 184 0.92 0.26 13.85
CA ALA A 184 2.13 0.79 13.23
C ALA A 184 1.83 1.76 12.08
N VAL A 185 0.79 1.49 11.29
CA VAL A 185 0.32 2.38 10.21
C VAL A 185 -0.29 3.65 10.79
N VAL A 186 -1.18 3.56 11.78
CA VAL A 186 -1.78 4.72 12.44
C VAL A 186 -0.71 5.62 13.07
N ALA A 187 0.25 5.03 13.78
CA ALA A 187 1.38 5.77 14.36
C ALA A 187 2.27 6.42 13.27
N SER A 188 2.49 5.72 12.16
CA SER A 188 3.27 6.25 11.02
C SER A 188 2.57 7.40 10.31
N VAL A 189 1.25 7.33 10.13
CA VAL A 189 0.44 8.41 9.58
C VAL A 189 0.43 9.60 10.53
N GLY A 190 0.20 9.37 11.83
CA GLY A 190 0.24 10.42 12.85
C GLY A 190 1.58 11.15 12.91
N ALA A 191 2.70 10.41 12.85
CA ALA A 191 4.02 11.01 12.83
C ALA A 191 4.25 11.89 11.59
N GLN A 192 3.83 11.43 10.40
CA GLN A 192 3.92 12.23 9.17
C GLN A 192 3.11 13.52 9.27
N LEU A 193 1.89 13.45 9.81
CA LEU A 193 1.05 14.63 10.01
C LEU A 193 1.68 15.61 11.01
N ASP A 194 2.17 15.11 12.15
CA ASP A 194 2.80 15.94 13.19
C ASP A 194 4.07 16.65 12.68
N ALA A 195 4.86 15.96 11.85
CA ALA A 195 6.05 16.53 11.23
C ALA A 195 5.76 17.62 10.19
N ARG A 196 4.58 17.57 9.55
CA ARG A 196 4.27 18.43 8.39
C ARG A 196 3.31 19.56 8.72
N LEU A 197 2.42 19.38 9.70
CA LEU A 197 1.41 20.37 10.07
C LEU A 197 1.94 21.33 11.14
N PRO A 198 1.29 22.50 11.33
CA PRO A 198 1.63 23.39 12.42
C PRO A 198 1.55 22.69 13.78
N ARG A 199 2.41 23.11 14.71
CA ARG A 199 2.47 22.51 16.05
C ARG A 199 1.09 22.53 16.72
N GLY A 200 0.69 21.38 17.26
CA GLY A 200 -0.60 21.19 17.93
C GLY A 200 -1.76 20.83 17.00
N ALA A 201 -1.56 20.85 15.67
CA ALA A 201 -2.57 20.41 14.70
C ALA A 201 -2.92 18.92 14.83
N VAL A 202 -2.00 18.13 15.38
CA VAL A 202 -2.16 16.70 15.59
C VAL A 202 -2.16 16.42 17.08
N THR A 203 -3.21 15.75 17.57
CA THR A 203 -3.25 15.19 18.92
C THR A 203 -3.27 13.67 18.84
N VAL A 204 -2.29 13.04 19.47
CA VAL A 204 -2.13 11.58 19.48
C VAL A 204 -2.66 11.04 20.80
N SER A 205 -3.61 10.11 20.76
CA SER A 205 -4.15 9.49 21.97
C SER A 205 -3.17 8.51 22.60
N GLU A 206 -3.44 8.13 23.84
CA GLU A 206 -2.83 6.97 24.47
C GLU A 206 -2.98 5.70 23.61
N GLY A 207 -2.00 4.80 23.71
CA GLY A 207 -2.01 3.50 23.04
C GLY A 207 -1.61 3.50 21.56
N VAL A 208 -1.47 4.67 20.91
CA VAL A 208 -0.99 4.75 19.51
C VAL A 208 0.50 4.40 19.43
N HIS A 209 1.27 4.88 20.40
CA HIS A 209 2.69 4.61 20.51
C HIS A 209 3.04 4.30 21.97
N ASP A 210 3.73 3.18 22.22
CA ASP A 210 3.99 2.67 23.57
C ASP A 210 4.72 3.66 24.50
N ARG A 211 5.46 4.60 23.92
CA ARG A 211 6.25 5.61 24.67
C ARG A 211 5.61 7.00 24.69
N HIS A 212 4.39 7.18 24.18
CA HIS A 212 3.72 8.47 24.15
C HIS A 212 2.53 8.46 25.11
N PRO A 213 2.63 9.13 26.28
CA PRO A 213 1.50 9.30 27.18
C PRO A 213 0.58 10.41 26.62
N GLY A 214 -0.28 10.03 25.67
CA GLY A 214 -1.32 10.90 25.12
C GLY A 214 -2.57 10.96 26.00
N PRO A 215 -3.50 11.89 25.76
CA PRO A 215 -4.82 11.85 26.37
C PRO A 215 -5.60 10.61 25.91
N ASP A 216 -6.71 10.31 26.58
CA ASP A 216 -7.67 9.31 26.08
C ASP A 216 -8.21 9.71 24.68
N PRO A 217 -8.83 8.79 23.92
CA PRO A 217 -9.33 9.10 22.57
C PRO A 217 -10.34 10.25 22.50
N ALA A 218 -11.14 10.47 23.54
CA ALA A 218 -12.11 11.57 23.57
C ALA A 218 -11.39 12.90 23.81
N GLY A 219 -10.44 12.94 24.74
CA GLY A 219 -9.56 14.08 25.00
C GLY A 219 -8.73 14.46 23.77
N ALA A 220 -8.25 13.47 23.00
CA ALA A 220 -7.55 13.73 21.74
C ALA A 220 -8.43 14.45 20.71
N VAL A 221 -9.69 14.03 20.57
CA VAL A 221 -10.66 14.69 19.68
C VAL A 221 -11.01 16.09 20.18
N SER A 222 -11.27 16.26 21.47
CA SER A 222 -11.56 17.58 22.06
C SER A 222 -10.38 18.55 21.87
N ALA A 223 -9.14 18.08 22.07
CA ALA A 223 -7.95 18.90 21.84
C ALA A 223 -7.78 19.28 20.37
N ALA A 224 -7.99 18.35 19.43
CA ALA A 224 -7.96 18.64 17.99
C ALA A 224 -9.04 19.65 17.58
N HIS A 225 -10.25 19.54 18.14
CA HIS A 225 -11.35 20.49 17.92
C HIS A 225 -11.00 21.89 18.45
N HIS A 226 -10.52 21.99 19.69
CA HIS A 226 -10.10 23.26 20.29
C HIS A 226 -8.97 23.91 19.49
N TRP A 227 -7.99 23.13 19.05
CA TRP A 227 -6.92 23.62 18.19
C TRP A 227 -7.48 24.18 16.88
N ALA A 228 -8.35 23.44 16.18
CA ALA A 228 -8.93 23.87 14.91
C ALA A 228 -9.79 25.13 15.06
N ALA A 229 -10.53 25.26 16.16
CA ALA A 229 -11.33 26.45 16.48
C ALA A 229 -10.42 27.66 16.77
N SER A 230 -9.37 27.47 17.59
CA SER A 230 -8.42 28.54 17.91
C SER A 230 -7.67 29.01 16.66
N TRP A 231 -7.22 28.08 15.82
CA TRP A 231 -6.54 28.37 14.56
C TRP A 231 -7.45 29.12 13.59
N ARG A 232 -8.76 28.86 13.56
CA ARG A 232 -9.71 29.63 12.75
C ARG A 232 -9.90 31.06 13.27
N ALA A 233 -9.87 31.24 14.59
CA ALA A 233 -10.04 32.55 15.22
C ALA A 233 -8.79 33.43 15.12
N SER A 234 -7.60 32.84 15.24
CA SER A 234 -6.32 33.57 15.28
C SER A 234 -5.44 33.38 14.04
N GLY A 235 -5.85 32.52 13.11
CA GLY A 235 -5.09 32.22 11.90
C GLY A 235 -4.92 33.45 11.02
N PRO A 236 -3.98 33.43 10.07
CA PRO A 236 -3.81 34.53 9.14
C PRO A 236 -5.15 34.81 8.49
N ALA A 237 -5.68 36.03 8.69
CA ALA A 237 -6.93 36.44 8.07
C ALA A 237 -6.82 36.11 6.59
N SER A 238 -7.80 35.39 6.06
CA SER A 238 -7.91 35.16 4.62
C SER A 238 -8.04 36.54 3.99
N ASP A 239 -6.94 37.13 3.55
CA ASP A 239 -6.95 38.45 2.94
C ASP A 239 -7.83 38.35 1.68
N PRO A 240 -9.03 38.94 1.71
CA PRO A 240 -9.99 38.79 0.62
C PRO A 240 -9.48 39.42 -0.68
N GLY A 241 -8.47 40.29 -0.62
CA GLY A 241 -7.82 40.89 -1.79
C GLY A 241 -6.73 40.02 -2.41
N SER A 242 -6.20 39.03 -1.69
CA SER A 242 -5.04 38.25 -2.14
C SER A 242 -5.38 37.10 -3.10
N GLY A 243 -6.67 36.78 -3.29
CA GLY A 243 -7.11 35.60 -4.04
C GLY A 243 -6.65 34.26 -3.43
N ARG A 244 -6.01 34.27 -2.26
CA ARG A 244 -5.55 33.07 -1.56
C ARG A 244 -6.71 32.46 -0.80
N VAL A 245 -7.42 31.52 -1.42
CA VAL A 245 -8.42 30.69 -0.74
C VAL A 245 -7.70 29.62 0.08
N SER A 246 -7.07 30.05 1.16
CA SER A 246 -6.49 29.14 2.12
C SER A 246 -7.58 28.58 3.04
N GLY A 247 -8.10 27.39 2.72
CA GLY A 247 -8.97 26.65 3.64
C GLY A 247 -8.32 26.46 5.02
N PRO A 248 -9.11 26.36 6.10
CA PRO A 248 -8.58 26.09 7.43
C PRO A 248 -7.95 24.69 7.46
N VAL A 249 -6.75 24.59 8.04
CA VAL A 249 -6.12 23.29 8.32
C VAL A 249 -6.98 22.58 9.38
N PRO A 250 -7.50 21.37 9.13
CA PRO A 250 -8.28 20.65 10.13
C PRO A 250 -7.37 20.18 11.27
N GLY A 251 -7.93 20.11 12.47
CA GLY A 251 -7.30 19.39 13.58
C GLY A 251 -7.39 17.89 13.35
N PHE A 252 -6.33 17.17 13.68
CA PHE A 252 -6.25 15.71 13.56
C PHE A 252 -6.22 15.06 14.95
N ALA A 253 -7.11 14.09 15.17
CA ALA A 253 -7.02 13.15 16.27
C ALA A 253 -6.49 11.81 15.73
N VAL A 254 -5.42 11.30 16.31
CA VAL A 254 -4.83 10.01 15.95
C VAL A 254 -5.03 9.07 17.13
N CYS A 255 -5.83 8.02 16.96
CA CYS A 255 -6.31 7.21 18.08
C CYS A 255 -6.03 5.71 17.93
N ALA A 256 -5.71 5.04 19.03
CA ALA A 256 -5.55 3.58 19.05
C ALA A 256 -6.88 2.83 19.00
N ALA A 257 -7.97 3.51 19.34
CA ALA A 257 -9.35 3.07 19.23
C ALA A 257 -10.24 4.26 18.86
N ALA A 258 -11.31 4.01 18.11
CA ALA A 258 -12.23 5.06 17.70
C ALA A 258 -13.01 5.62 18.91
N PRO A 259 -13.08 6.95 19.11
CA PRO A 259 -13.96 7.55 20.08
C PRO A 259 -15.43 7.41 19.66
N PRO A 260 -16.38 7.46 20.60
CA PRO A 260 -17.80 7.24 20.31
C PRO A 260 -18.43 8.39 19.51
N HIS A 261 -17.96 9.62 19.67
CA HIS A 261 -18.51 10.84 19.05
C HIS A 261 -17.38 11.65 18.40
N MET A 262 -17.67 12.24 17.24
CA MET A 262 -16.71 13.02 16.47
C MET A 262 -17.35 14.35 16.01
N PRO A 263 -16.74 15.51 16.33
CA PRO A 263 -17.10 16.80 15.76
C PRO A 263 -16.84 16.84 14.24
N ALA A 264 -17.65 17.60 13.49
CA ALA A 264 -17.57 17.66 12.03
C ALA A 264 -16.28 18.33 11.48
N ASP A 265 -15.57 19.08 12.31
CA ASP A 265 -14.38 19.87 11.96
C ASP A 265 -13.05 19.21 12.37
N VAL A 266 -13.10 17.98 12.89
CA VAL A 266 -11.95 17.17 13.25
C VAL A 266 -11.80 16.03 12.25
N ARG A 267 -10.57 15.73 11.85
CA ARG A 267 -10.25 14.51 11.11
C ARG A 267 -9.69 13.45 12.04
N LEU A 268 -10.16 12.22 11.88
CA LEU A 268 -9.81 11.10 12.76
C LEU A 268 -9.00 10.06 11.97
N ILE A 269 -7.85 9.66 12.51
CA ILE A 269 -7.11 8.47 12.06
C ILE A 269 -7.14 7.47 13.22
N ALA A 270 -7.85 6.36 13.08
CA ALA A 270 -8.03 5.41 14.18
C ALA A 270 -7.71 3.98 13.78
N ALA A 271 -7.13 3.20 14.71
CA ALA A 271 -7.07 1.75 14.57
C ALA A 271 -8.41 1.11 15.00
N GLY A 272 -8.78 0.02 14.33
CA GLY A 272 -9.98 -0.75 14.63
C GLY A 272 -11.26 -0.23 13.97
N THR A 273 -12.40 -0.65 14.50
CA THR A 273 -13.72 -0.32 13.95
C THR A 273 -14.15 1.08 14.33
N VAL A 274 -14.66 1.83 13.35
CA VAL A 274 -15.22 3.17 13.52
C VAL A 274 -16.71 3.13 13.16
N ARG A 275 -17.54 3.92 13.85
CA ARG A 275 -18.95 4.13 13.48
C ARG A 275 -19.10 5.27 12.47
N GLY A 276 -20.02 5.12 11.52
CA GLY A 276 -20.33 6.15 10.51
C GLY A 276 -19.47 6.05 9.25
N THR A 277 -19.32 7.16 8.53
CA THR A 277 -18.61 7.19 7.25
C THR A 277 -17.09 7.28 7.47
N ALA A 278 -16.37 6.26 7.05
CA ALA A 278 -14.91 6.21 7.15
C ALA A 278 -14.29 5.66 5.86
N ARG A 279 -13.08 6.11 5.55
CA ARG A 279 -12.20 5.43 4.61
C ARG A 279 -11.54 4.26 5.33
N LEU A 280 -11.76 3.05 4.83
CA LEU A 280 -11.23 1.84 5.43
C LEU A 280 -9.88 1.47 4.81
N VAL A 281 -8.86 1.31 5.65
CA VAL A 281 -7.55 0.75 5.32
C VAL A 281 -7.44 -0.60 6.01
N VAL A 282 -7.24 -1.67 5.25
CA VAL A 282 -7.13 -3.04 5.78
C VAL A 282 -5.66 -3.43 5.85
N ALA A 283 -5.16 -3.66 7.06
CA ALA A 283 -3.83 -4.15 7.35
C ALA A 283 -3.86 -5.68 7.43
N HIS A 284 -3.12 -6.34 6.56
CA HIS A 284 -3.04 -7.79 6.48
C HIS A 284 -1.83 -8.30 7.28
N ALA A 285 -1.93 -9.53 7.79
CA ALA A 285 -0.87 -10.16 8.58
C ALA A 285 0.43 -10.39 7.79
N ASP A 286 0.37 -10.37 6.45
CA ASP A 286 1.52 -10.51 5.55
C ASP A 286 2.31 -9.20 5.33
N GLY A 287 1.85 -8.10 5.95
CA GLY A 287 2.49 -6.79 5.85
C GLY A 287 1.86 -5.84 4.84
N ILE A 288 0.86 -6.29 4.09
CA ILE A 288 0.17 -5.49 3.09
C ILE A 288 -0.89 -4.60 3.74
N VAL A 289 -1.05 -3.38 3.21
CA VAL A 289 -2.17 -2.49 3.49
C VAL A 289 -2.93 -2.17 2.21
N ASP A 290 -4.24 -2.33 2.25
CA ASP A 290 -5.14 -2.06 1.12
C ASP A 290 -6.17 -0.98 1.52
N VAL A 291 -6.40 0.01 0.66
CA VAL A 291 -7.47 1.00 0.87
C VAL A 291 -8.74 0.50 0.19
N HIS A 292 -9.73 0.12 1.00
CA HIS A 292 -10.93 -0.54 0.55
C HIS A 292 -11.69 0.27 -0.52
N GLY A 293 -12.11 -0.41 -1.59
CA GLY A 293 -12.82 0.22 -2.71
C GLY A 293 -11.92 0.99 -3.68
N THR A 294 -10.60 0.88 -3.53
CA THR A 294 -9.61 1.52 -4.40
C THR A 294 -8.51 0.52 -4.80
N PRO A 295 -7.71 0.82 -5.82
CA PRO A 295 -6.55 0.02 -6.20
C PRO A 295 -5.30 0.32 -5.34
N LEU A 296 -5.38 1.19 -4.33
CA LEU A 296 -4.23 1.50 -3.46
C LEU A 296 -3.89 0.30 -2.58
N ARG A 297 -2.69 -0.24 -2.82
CA ARG A 297 -2.11 -1.38 -2.12
C ARG A 297 -0.64 -1.14 -1.86
N ALA A 298 -0.15 -1.40 -0.64
CA ALA A 298 1.24 -1.17 -0.29
C ALA A 298 1.79 -2.20 0.71
N ASP A 299 3.09 -2.51 0.66
CA ASP A 299 3.79 -3.18 1.76
C ASP A 299 4.20 -2.12 2.80
N ALA A 300 3.63 -2.23 4.00
CA ALA A 300 3.81 -1.29 5.10
C ALA A 300 4.86 -1.76 6.13
N ILE A 301 5.47 -2.94 5.99
CA ILE A 301 6.42 -3.49 6.98
C ILE A 301 7.63 -2.55 7.15
N ALA A 302 8.10 -1.98 6.04
CA ALA A 302 9.26 -1.09 6.03
C ALA A 302 8.93 0.35 6.48
N LEU A 303 7.66 0.73 6.55
CA LEU A 303 7.22 2.11 6.71
C LEU A 303 7.76 2.76 7.99
N PRO A 304 7.59 2.19 9.21
CA PRO A 304 8.03 2.87 10.43
C PRO A 304 9.54 3.13 10.45
N ARG A 305 10.34 2.16 9.98
CA ARG A 305 11.81 2.29 9.94
C ARG A 305 12.30 3.25 8.86
N ALA A 306 11.59 3.32 7.73
CA ALA A 306 11.90 4.28 6.69
C ALA A 306 11.57 5.70 7.17
N LEU A 307 10.37 5.92 7.69
CA LEU A 307 9.92 7.22 8.21
C LEU A 307 10.82 7.75 9.32
N ALA A 308 11.23 6.91 10.28
CA ALA A 308 12.17 7.34 11.32
C ALA A 308 13.48 7.92 10.76
N SER A 309 13.86 7.57 9.52
CA SER A 309 15.06 8.09 8.85
C SER A 309 14.82 9.41 8.11
N VAL A 310 13.59 9.70 7.67
CA VAL A 310 13.24 10.85 6.81
C VAL A 310 12.29 11.85 7.45
N LEU A 311 11.74 11.57 8.63
CA LEU A 311 10.65 12.36 9.22
C LEU A 311 11.01 13.85 9.37
N ARG A 312 12.26 14.13 9.76
CA ARG A 312 12.77 15.50 9.95
C ARG A 312 13.02 16.26 8.65
N SER A 313 13.12 15.54 7.52
CA SER A 313 13.32 16.15 6.20
C SER A 313 12.02 16.24 5.40
N LEU A 314 10.89 15.81 5.97
CA LEU A 314 9.61 15.97 5.29
C LEU A 314 9.30 17.47 5.12
N PRO A 315 8.88 17.89 3.92
CA PRO A 315 8.53 19.28 3.71
C PRO A 315 7.28 19.63 4.53
N PRO A 316 7.24 20.83 5.15
CA PRO A 316 6.03 21.31 5.79
C PRO A 316 4.89 21.33 4.77
N TYR A 317 3.68 21.07 5.23
CA TYR A 317 2.49 21.14 4.39
C TYR A 317 2.33 22.56 3.85
N ALA A 318 2.56 22.71 2.54
CA ALA A 318 2.55 24.00 1.89
C ALA A 318 1.10 24.51 1.78
N ARG A 319 0.86 25.70 2.32
CA ARG A 319 -0.36 26.45 2.03
C ARG A 319 -0.26 26.94 0.59
N GLN A 320 -1.39 27.08 -0.10
CA GLN A 320 -1.45 27.63 -1.46
C GLN A 320 -0.62 28.93 -1.55
N GLU A 321 0.56 28.86 -2.16
CA GLU A 321 1.30 30.04 -2.61
C GLU A 321 0.67 30.41 -3.95
N GLY A 322 -0.27 31.38 -3.91
CA GLY A 322 -0.82 31.93 -5.14
C GLY A 322 0.31 32.47 -6.03
N PRO A 323 0.14 32.49 -7.36
CA PRO A 323 1.16 32.87 -8.34
C PRO A 323 1.61 34.36 -8.30
N GLY A 324 1.56 35.03 -7.15
CA GLY A 324 1.86 36.45 -7.02
C GLY A 324 2.81 36.83 -5.87
N SER A 325 3.48 35.89 -5.20
CA SER A 325 4.28 36.24 -4.01
C SER A 325 5.75 36.59 -4.26
N ASP A 326 6.33 36.26 -5.41
CA ASP A 326 7.70 36.64 -5.75
C ASP A 326 7.92 36.54 -7.26
N LEU A 327 7.38 37.49 -8.02
CA LEU A 327 8.03 37.91 -9.26
C LEU A 327 9.21 38.83 -8.89
N THR A 328 10.14 38.32 -8.09
CA THR A 328 11.53 38.72 -8.27
C THR A 328 11.96 37.99 -9.53
N GLU A 329 11.74 38.66 -10.66
CA GLU A 329 12.23 38.28 -11.98
C GLU A 329 13.66 37.72 -11.82
N PRO A 330 13.90 36.41 -12.04
CA PRO A 330 15.25 35.91 -12.06
C PRO A 330 15.99 36.68 -13.17
N PRO A 331 17.20 37.22 -12.91
CA PRO A 331 17.94 37.95 -13.93
C PRO A 331 18.03 37.07 -15.18
N PRO A 332 17.83 37.65 -16.39
CA PRO A 332 17.71 36.90 -17.64
C PRO A 332 18.88 35.94 -17.78
N SER A 333 18.64 34.68 -17.45
CA SER A 333 19.64 33.64 -17.56
C SER A 333 19.78 33.35 -19.04
N ALA A 334 20.99 33.62 -19.54
CA ALA A 334 21.41 33.46 -20.91
C ALA A 334 20.79 32.21 -21.54
N GLN A 335 20.19 32.41 -22.72
CA GLN A 335 19.75 31.36 -23.62
C GLN A 335 20.77 30.22 -23.63
N LYS A 336 20.38 29.10 -23.06
CA LYS A 336 21.10 27.84 -23.18
C LYS A 336 21.19 27.53 -24.68
N PRO A 337 22.40 27.37 -25.27
CA PRO A 337 22.54 27.03 -26.67
C PRO A 337 21.76 25.74 -26.96
N ALA A 338 21.01 25.75 -28.07
CA ALA A 338 20.28 24.60 -28.56
C ALA A 338 21.20 23.37 -28.56
N ALA A 339 20.80 22.34 -27.81
CA ALA A 339 21.47 21.05 -27.88
C ALA A 339 21.31 20.49 -29.31
N PRO A 340 22.37 19.93 -29.92
CA PRO A 340 22.26 19.31 -31.22
C PRO A 340 21.27 18.13 -31.18
N PRO A 341 20.63 17.81 -32.32
CA PRO A 341 19.64 16.75 -32.40
C PRO A 341 20.24 15.42 -31.94
N TYR A 342 19.64 14.84 -30.90
CA TYR A 342 19.98 13.53 -30.37
C TYR A 342 19.50 12.45 -31.36
N ALA A 343 20.45 11.82 -32.06
CA ALA A 343 20.18 10.59 -32.80
C ALA A 343 19.97 9.43 -31.81
N PRO A 344 18.87 8.66 -31.91
CA PRO A 344 18.64 7.53 -31.02
C PRO A 344 19.73 6.48 -31.26
N THR A 345 20.63 6.34 -30.29
CA THR A 345 21.57 5.22 -30.26
C THR A 345 20.78 3.98 -29.88
N GLN A 346 20.51 3.12 -30.87
CA GLN A 346 20.06 1.75 -30.62
C GLN A 346 21.05 1.08 -29.68
N ARG A 347 20.62 0.83 -28.43
CA ARG A 347 21.33 -0.08 -27.54
C ARG A 347 21.17 -1.48 -28.07
N ARG A 348 22.20 -1.89 -28.81
CA ARG A 348 22.56 -3.26 -29.13
C ARG A 348 22.47 -4.12 -27.87
N ALA A 349 21.54 -5.07 -27.88
CA ALA A 349 21.51 -6.16 -26.92
C ALA A 349 22.84 -6.92 -27.04
N THR A 350 23.73 -6.74 -26.08
CA THR A 350 24.89 -7.60 -25.92
C THR A 350 24.42 -8.90 -25.27
N ASP A 351 24.52 -9.95 -26.07
CA ASP A 351 24.67 -11.34 -25.69
C ASP A 351 25.21 -11.56 -24.28
N LEU A 352 24.39 -12.23 -23.47
CA LEU A 352 24.81 -12.97 -22.28
C LEU A 352 24.17 -14.36 -22.34
N THR A 353 24.60 -15.15 -23.33
CA THR A 353 24.29 -16.57 -23.40
C THR A 353 25.49 -17.32 -23.98
N GLU A 354 26.60 -17.35 -23.23
CA GLU A 354 27.71 -18.24 -23.55
C GLU A 354 28.47 -18.68 -22.28
N VAL A 355 27.81 -19.40 -21.38
CA VAL A 355 28.46 -20.47 -20.60
C VAL A 355 27.40 -21.53 -20.29
N LEU A 356 27.48 -22.65 -21.01
CA LEU A 356 27.09 -24.03 -20.68
C LEU A 356 26.74 -24.77 -21.97
N SER A 357 27.74 -24.90 -22.86
CA SER A 357 27.76 -25.92 -23.89
C SER A 357 28.31 -27.20 -23.26
N GLY A 358 27.51 -28.26 -23.27
CA GLY A 358 27.86 -29.56 -22.71
C GLY A 358 26.93 -30.66 -23.22
N GLY A 359 27.13 -31.04 -24.49
CA GLY A 359 27.02 -32.40 -25.03
C GLY A 359 25.66 -33.12 -24.97
N GLY A 360 25.14 -33.51 -26.14
CA GLY A 360 24.03 -34.46 -26.21
C GLY A 360 23.43 -34.64 -27.60
N GLU A 361 24.21 -35.19 -28.50
CA GLU A 361 23.88 -35.67 -29.85
C GLU A 361 22.82 -36.78 -29.83
N GLY A 362 21.85 -36.76 -30.76
CA GLY A 362 20.97 -37.91 -31.00
C GLY A 362 19.61 -37.68 -31.68
N ASP A 363 19.63 -37.73 -33.01
CA ASP A 363 18.64 -38.36 -33.92
C ASP A 363 17.40 -37.57 -34.43
N PRO A 364 17.23 -37.42 -35.76
CA PRO A 364 16.06 -36.84 -36.40
C PRO A 364 15.15 -37.92 -37.03
N ARG A 365 13.84 -37.90 -36.73
CA ARG A 365 12.80 -38.44 -37.62
C ARG A 365 11.39 -38.12 -37.13
N SER A 366 10.51 -37.94 -38.13
CA SER A 366 9.04 -37.79 -38.08
C SER A 366 8.57 -36.37 -37.76
N GLY A 367 8.03 -35.57 -38.68
CA GLY A 367 7.20 -35.93 -39.83
C GLY A 367 5.76 -36.17 -39.36
N GLY A 368 4.90 -35.16 -39.51
CA GLY A 368 3.52 -35.19 -39.02
C GLY A 368 2.77 -33.88 -39.28
N VAL A 369 2.52 -33.58 -40.55
CA VAL A 369 1.44 -32.71 -41.05
C VAL A 369 0.10 -33.36 -40.69
N VAL A 370 -0.91 -32.61 -40.18
CA VAL A 370 -2.30 -32.39 -40.72
C VAL A 370 -3.05 -31.38 -39.77
N PRO A 371 -4.27 -30.88 -40.08
CA PRO A 371 -4.53 -29.60 -40.74
C PRO A 371 -5.19 -28.53 -39.85
N VAL A 372 -5.25 -27.33 -40.43
CA VAL A 372 -6.15 -26.23 -40.09
C VAL A 372 -7.58 -26.59 -40.53
N THR A 373 -8.56 -26.44 -39.63
CA THR A 373 -9.96 -26.23 -39.99
C THR A 373 -10.51 -25.08 -39.15
N ALA A 374 -11.03 -24.08 -39.86
CA ALA A 374 -11.77 -22.97 -39.30
C ALA A 374 -13.27 -23.30 -39.24
N ASP A 375 -13.91 -22.62 -38.29
CA ASP A 375 -15.26 -22.08 -38.35
C ASP A 375 -16.45 -22.99 -37.98
N THR A 376 -17.05 -22.75 -36.81
CA THR A 376 -18.51 -22.56 -36.64
C THR A 376 -18.78 -21.85 -35.30
N ALA A 377 -19.65 -20.85 -35.35
CA ALA A 377 -19.99 -19.87 -34.33
C ALA A 377 -20.95 -20.39 -33.22
N PRO A 378 -21.52 -19.56 -32.32
CA PRO A 378 -21.57 -19.82 -30.88
C PRO A 378 -22.93 -20.34 -30.38
N ARG A 379 -22.90 -21.17 -29.32
CA ARG A 379 -24.10 -21.53 -28.57
C ARG A 379 -24.28 -20.64 -27.34
N SER A 380 -25.29 -19.78 -27.46
CA SER A 380 -26.22 -19.29 -26.44
C SER A 380 -26.11 -19.84 -25.01
N GLY A 381 -25.99 -18.91 -24.05
CA GLY A 381 -27.06 -18.66 -23.08
C GLY A 381 -27.16 -19.60 -21.87
N GLY A 382 -26.42 -19.28 -20.81
CA GLY A 382 -26.66 -19.77 -19.45
C GLY A 382 -26.46 -18.62 -18.46
N VAL A 383 -27.42 -17.70 -18.42
CA VAL A 383 -27.49 -16.64 -17.41
C VAL A 383 -27.92 -17.27 -16.10
N VAL A 384 -27.00 -17.40 -15.14
CA VAL A 384 -27.36 -17.63 -13.74
C VAL A 384 -27.61 -16.26 -13.12
N SER A 385 -28.89 -15.92 -13.00
CA SER A 385 -29.36 -14.76 -12.24
C SER A 385 -29.07 -14.98 -10.75
N VAL A 386 -28.17 -14.18 -10.19
CA VAL A 386 -28.06 -14.03 -8.73
C VAL A 386 -29.09 -12.98 -8.31
N PRO A 387 -30.02 -13.27 -7.38
CA PRO A 387 -30.97 -12.28 -6.91
C PRO A 387 -30.25 -11.19 -6.10
N VAL A 388 -30.43 -9.96 -6.56
CA VAL A 388 -30.24 -8.75 -5.75
C VAL A 388 -31.32 -8.76 -4.68
N VAL A 389 -30.95 -9.13 -3.46
CA VAL A 389 -31.81 -8.95 -2.28
C VAL A 389 -31.59 -7.53 -1.78
N GLY A 390 -32.59 -6.69 -2.02
CA GLY A 390 -32.69 -5.36 -1.45
C GLY A 390 -32.81 -5.42 0.07
N ALA A 391 -32.03 -4.57 0.73
CA ALA A 391 -32.12 -4.32 2.16
C ALA A 391 -33.44 -3.60 2.47
N GLY A 392 -34.43 -4.35 2.93
CA GLY A 392 -35.56 -3.86 3.70
C GLY A 392 -35.47 -4.43 5.11
N PHE A 393 -34.74 -3.74 6.00
CA PHE A 393 -34.69 -4.11 7.41
C PHE A 393 -35.80 -3.35 8.15
N VAL A 394 -36.96 -3.99 8.28
CA VAL A 394 -38.05 -3.57 9.15
C VAL A 394 -37.75 -4.12 10.54
N MET A 395 -37.76 -3.24 11.55
CA MET A 395 -37.71 -3.63 12.95
C MET A 395 -38.94 -4.47 13.29
N ASP A 396 -38.71 -5.68 13.77
CA ASP A 396 -39.68 -6.38 14.61
C ASP A 396 -39.19 -6.35 16.05
N ARG A 397 -40.08 -5.88 16.91
CA ARG A 397 -39.95 -5.80 18.36
C ARG A 397 -40.41 -7.13 18.94
N ASP A 398 -40.00 -7.38 20.17
CA ASP A 398 -40.45 -8.44 21.07
C ASP A 398 -39.76 -9.79 20.87
N LEU A 399 -38.79 -10.08 21.76
CA LEU A 399 -38.56 -11.42 22.31
C LEU A 399 -37.76 -11.30 23.62
N VAL A 400 -38.54 -11.19 24.70
CA VAL A 400 -38.43 -11.88 26.00
C VAL A 400 -37.02 -12.36 26.43
N GLU A 401 -36.52 -11.77 27.51
CA GLU A 401 -35.37 -12.21 28.29
C GLU A 401 -35.62 -13.57 28.99
N PRO A 402 -34.65 -14.51 29.01
CA PRO A 402 -34.71 -15.65 29.90
C PRO A 402 -34.18 -15.31 31.31
N GLU A 403 -35.00 -15.61 32.32
CA GLU A 403 -34.67 -15.61 33.76
C GLU A 403 -33.37 -16.36 34.08
N GLU A 404 -32.47 -15.71 34.84
CA GLU A 404 -31.36 -16.36 35.52
C GLU A 404 -31.83 -17.06 36.81
N PRO A 405 -31.47 -18.34 37.04
CA PRO A 405 -31.77 -19.02 38.29
C PRO A 405 -30.76 -18.67 39.39
N GLY A 406 -31.29 -17.99 40.42
CA GLY A 406 -31.03 -18.23 41.85
C GLY A 406 -29.60 -18.47 42.33
N ARG A 407 -28.96 -17.41 42.84
CA ARG A 407 -27.77 -17.51 43.69
C ARG A 407 -28.18 -17.46 45.18
N PRO A 408 -27.83 -18.47 46.01
CA PRO A 408 -28.18 -18.46 47.42
C PRO A 408 -27.31 -17.48 48.23
N SER A 409 -27.99 -16.76 49.13
CA SER A 409 -27.47 -15.76 50.04
C SER A 409 -26.56 -16.40 51.09
N GLY A 410 -25.26 -16.09 51.02
CA GLY A 410 -24.27 -16.43 52.03
C GLY A 410 -24.23 -15.40 53.16
N VAL A 411 -24.87 -15.78 54.25
CA VAL A 411 -24.80 -15.35 55.65
C VAL A 411 -23.56 -14.55 56.10
N SER A 412 -23.85 -13.46 56.80
CA SER A 412 -22.97 -12.64 57.64
C SER A 412 -22.16 -13.43 58.69
N ALA A 413 -20.91 -13.04 58.92
CA ALA A 413 -20.25 -13.20 60.21
C ALA A 413 -19.48 -11.91 60.55
N SER A 414 -19.93 -11.25 61.62
CA SER A 414 -19.19 -10.24 62.38
C SER A 414 -18.35 -10.94 63.46
N ALA A 415 -17.13 -10.46 63.67
CA ALA A 415 -16.38 -10.46 64.94
C ALA A 415 -15.09 -9.64 64.67
N SER A 416 -14.96 -8.45 65.26
CA SER A 416 -14.25 -8.15 66.52
C SER A 416 -12.77 -7.84 66.30
#